data_AF-A0A2D5VRP3-F1
#
_entry.id   AF-A0A2D5VRP3-F1
#
_cell.length_a   1.000
_cell.length_b   1.000
_cell.length_c   1.000
_cell.angle_alpha   90.00
_cell.angle_beta   90.00
_cell.angle_gamma   90.00
#
_symmetry.space_group_name_H-M   'P 1'
#
loop_
_entity.id
_entity.type
_entity.pdbx_description
1 polymer ?
#
loop_
_entity_poly.entity_id
_entity_poly.type
_entity_poly.pdbx_seq_one_letter_code
_entity_poly.pdbx_strand_id
1 'polypeptide(L)'
;MRETLILLPGWGLDGALLQPLAKALGGDMQVQVSALPRLSSAAAADWLDELDTRLPHDCWLAGWSLGGMLAAALAARRGERCRGLITLVSNACFVASAAWPTAMPAQTY
;
A
#
# COMPACT_ATOMS: atom_id res chain seq x y z
N MET A 1 21.70 0.59 -10.81
CA MET A 1 21.15 -0.18 -9.67
C MET A 1 19.82 -0.75 -10.11
N ARG A 2 19.41 -1.90 -9.58
CA ARG A 2 18.13 -2.51 -9.93
C ARG A 2 17.04 -1.84 -9.09
N GLU A 3 15.97 -1.36 -9.70
CA GLU A 3 14.87 -0.69 -9.00
C GLU A 3 14.26 -1.61 -7.93
N THR A 4 13.79 -1.03 -6.82
CA THR A 4 13.13 -1.76 -5.74
C THR A 4 11.64 -1.44 -5.73
N LEU A 5 10.80 -2.47 -5.70
CA LEU A 5 9.35 -2.39 -5.57
C LEU A 5 8.90 -3.05 -4.27
N ILE A 6 8.23 -2.29 -3.42
CA ILE A 6 7.55 -2.82 -2.22
C ILE A 6 6.09 -3.11 -2.54
N LEU A 7 5.65 -4.34 -2.32
CA LEU A 7 4.25 -4.76 -2.43
C LEU A 7 3.60 -4.85 -1.04
N LEU A 8 2.52 -4.10 -0.84
CA LEU A 8 1.70 -4.13 0.37
C LEU A 8 0.40 -4.92 0.16
N PRO A 9 0.09 -5.91 1.01
CA PRO A 9 -1.14 -6.69 0.91
C PRO A 9 -2.37 -5.90 1.38
N GLY A 10 -3.55 -6.48 1.11
CA GLY A 10 -4.83 -5.97 1.60
C GLY A 10 -5.09 -6.34 3.06
N TRP A 11 -6.18 -5.82 3.62
CA TRP A 11 -6.62 -6.11 4.99
C TRP A 11 -6.92 -7.61 5.18
N GLY A 12 -6.55 -8.14 6.35
CA GLY A 12 -6.89 -9.51 6.75
C GLY A 12 -6.11 -10.62 6.02
N LEU A 13 -5.15 -10.27 5.17
CA LEU A 13 -4.45 -11.22 4.31
C LEU A 13 -2.94 -11.23 4.54
N ASP A 14 -2.35 -12.41 4.35
CA ASP A 14 -0.90 -12.58 4.39
C ASP A 14 -0.26 -12.07 3.09
N GLY A 15 0.97 -11.54 3.19
CA GLY A 15 1.80 -11.19 2.04
C GLY A 15 2.05 -12.37 1.09
N ALA A 16 1.92 -13.62 1.55
CA ALA A 16 2.00 -14.81 0.72
C ALA A 16 1.11 -14.75 -0.55
N LEU A 17 -0.04 -14.07 -0.51
CA LEU A 17 -0.92 -13.89 -1.68
C LEU A 17 -0.29 -13.05 -2.79
N LEU A 18 0.65 -12.17 -2.45
CA LEU A 18 1.38 -11.33 -3.42
C LEU A 18 2.67 -11.98 -3.90
N GLN A 19 3.08 -13.11 -3.33
CA GLN A 19 4.32 -13.78 -3.69
C GLN A 19 4.38 -14.24 -5.17
N PRO A 20 3.28 -14.73 -5.78
CA PRO A 20 3.28 -15.05 -7.22
C PRO A 20 3.57 -13.82 -8.09
N LEU A 21 2.99 -12.66 -7.75
CA LEU A 21 3.26 -11.40 -8.44
C LEU A 21 4.72 -10.95 -8.24
N ALA A 22 5.23 -11.03 -7.01
CA ALA A 22 6.63 -10.71 -6.72
C ALA A 22 7.60 -11.58 -7.53
N LYS A 23 7.32 -12.89 -7.64
CA LYS A 23 8.13 -13.82 -8.42
C LYS A 23 8.08 -13.50 -9.92
N ALA A 24 6.92 -13.17 -10.46
CA ALA A 24 6.75 -12.82 -11.88
C ALA A 24 7.53 -11.55 -12.25
N LEU A 25 7.63 -10.58 -11.35
CA LEU A 25 8.31 -9.30 -11.56
C LEU A 25 9.81 -9.31 -11.19
N GLY A 26 10.27 -10.29 -10.40
CA GLY A 26 11.66 -10.37 -9.91
C GLY A 26 12.74 -10.52 -10.99
N GLY A 27 12.34 -10.76 -12.25
CA GLY A 27 13.22 -10.81 -13.41
C GLY A 27 13.73 -9.45 -13.88
N ASP A 28 13.05 -8.36 -13.55
CA ASP A 28 13.41 -7.00 -14.01
C ASP A 28 13.81 -6.09 -12.84
N MET A 29 13.20 -6.28 -11.68
CA MET A 29 13.39 -5.43 -10.49
C MET A 29 13.53 -6.26 -9.20
N GLN A 30 13.99 -5.64 -8.12
CA GLN A 30 13.95 -6.25 -6.79
C GLN A 30 12.56 -6.06 -6.18
N VAL A 31 11.80 -7.14 -5.99
CA VAL A 31 10.45 -7.07 -5.43
C VAL A 31 10.44 -7.63 -4.03
N GLN A 32 9.93 -6.85 -3.09
CA GLN A 32 9.77 -7.25 -1.69
C GLN A 32 8.31 -7.15 -1.30
N VAL A 33 7.77 -8.20 -0.70
CA VAL A 33 6.44 -8.14 -0.08
C VAL A 33 6.63 -7.75 1.37
N SER A 34 6.00 -6.66 1.79
CA SER A 34 6.06 -6.19 3.18
C SER A 34 4.71 -6.35 3.85
N ALA A 35 4.71 -6.95 5.03
CA ALA A 35 3.51 -7.10 5.84
C ALA A 35 3.01 -5.74 6.33
N LEU A 36 1.69 -5.57 6.37
CA LEU A 36 1.07 -4.41 7.00
C LEU A 36 1.42 -4.35 8.50
N PRO A 37 1.48 -3.14 9.09
CA PRO A 37 1.63 -2.97 10.55
C PRO A 37 0.62 -3.82 11.33
N ARG A 38 1.03 -4.30 12.50
CA ARG A 38 0.14 -4.96 13.48
C ARG A 38 0.08 -4.08 14.74
N LEU A 39 -0.60 -2.95 14.62
CA LEU A 39 -0.77 -1.98 15.70
C LEU A 39 -2.15 -2.16 16.35
N SER A 40 -2.25 -1.89 17.65
CA SER A 40 -3.54 -1.78 18.34
C SER A 40 -4.28 -0.48 18.02
N SER A 41 -3.55 0.54 17.55
CA SER A 41 -4.11 1.82 17.11
C SER A 41 -4.88 1.66 15.80
N ALA A 42 -6.03 2.32 15.69
CA ALA A 42 -6.77 2.47 14.45
C ALA A 42 -6.42 3.78 13.70
N ALA A 43 -5.55 4.62 14.26
CA ALA A 43 -5.18 5.88 13.63
C ALA A 43 -4.28 5.63 12.41
N ALA A 44 -4.68 6.15 11.25
CA ALA A 44 -3.91 5.99 10.02
C ALA A 44 -2.49 6.59 10.14
N ALA A 45 -2.32 7.63 10.96
CA ALA A 45 -1.02 8.25 11.15
C ALA A 45 0.02 7.30 11.72
N ASP A 46 -0.33 6.54 12.77
CA ASP A 46 0.57 5.59 13.43
C ASP A 46 0.99 4.46 12.47
N TRP A 47 0.05 3.99 11.64
CA TRP A 47 0.33 2.98 10.62
C TRP A 47 1.29 3.48 9.55
N LEU A 48 1.12 4.73 9.14
CA LEU A 48 1.97 5.37 8.14
C LEU A 48 3.36 5.68 8.70
N ASP A 49 3.48 6.05 9.97
CA ASP A 49 4.77 6.29 10.63
C ASP A 49 5.57 4.97 10.75
N GLU A 50 4.88 3.89 11.14
CA GLU A 50 5.46 2.56 11.21
C GLU A 50 5.90 2.04 9.83
N LEU A 51 5.10 2.30 8.79
CA LEU A 51 5.49 1.97 7.41
C LEU A 51 6.66 2.83 6.91
N ASP A 52 6.66 4.13 7.17
CA ASP A 52 7.73 5.02 6.73
C ASP A 52 9.07 4.66 7.37
N THR A 53 9.03 4.24 8.65
CA THR A 53 10.21 3.78 9.39
C THR A 53 10.76 2.46 8.85
N ARG A 54 9.90 1.51 8.49
CA ARG A 54 10.32 0.16 8.06
C ARG A 54 10.71 0.07 6.58
N LEU A 55 10.09 0.87 5.72
CA LEU A 55 10.26 0.75 4.27
C LEU A 55 11.36 1.65 3.73
N PRO A 56 12.18 1.18 2.78
CA PRO A 56 13.20 2.01 2.15
C PRO A 56 12.57 3.26 1.52
N HIS A 57 13.24 4.41 1.58
CA HIS A 57 12.76 5.64 0.96
C HIS A 57 12.92 5.61 -0.57
N ASP A 58 14.03 5.03 -1.06
CA ASP A 58 14.29 4.91 -2.49
C ASP A 58 13.67 3.65 -3.09
N CYS A 59 12.35 3.59 -3.12
CA CYS A 59 11.61 2.50 -3.73
C CYS A 59 10.29 2.96 -4.36
N TRP A 60 9.80 2.13 -5.28
CA TRP A 60 8.42 2.16 -5.73
C TRP A 60 7.52 1.52 -4.67
N LEU A 61 6.36 2.13 -4.45
CA LEU A 61 5.32 1.57 -3.61
C LEU A 61 4.22 0.99 -4.50
N ALA A 62 3.83 -0.25 -4.25
CA ALA A 62 2.60 -0.79 -4.78
C ALA A 62 1.77 -1.45 -3.69
N GLY A 63 0.46 -1.37 -3.82
CA GLY A 63 -0.42 -1.92 -2.82
C GLY A 63 -1.76 -2.37 -3.37
N TRP A 64 -2.26 -3.46 -2.82
CA TRP A 64 -3.57 -4.00 -3.14
C TRP A 64 -4.59 -3.64 -2.05
N SER A 65 -5.79 -3.19 -2.44
CA SER A 65 -6.87 -2.87 -1.49
C SER A 65 -6.40 -1.88 -0.41
N LEU A 66 -6.50 -2.20 0.89
CA LEU A 66 -5.98 -1.37 1.99
C LEU A 66 -4.49 -1.03 1.82
N GLY A 67 -3.67 -1.97 1.35
CA GLY A 67 -2.25 -1.72 1.09
C GLY A 67 -2.04 -0.62 0.04
N GLY A 68 -2.94 -0.53 -0.95
CA GLY A 68 -2.93 0.54 -1.95
C GLY A 68 -3.27 1.91 -1.35
N MET A 69 -4.22 1.95 -0.42
CA MET A 69 -4.58 3.18 0.30
C MET A 69 -3.43 3.69 1.17
N LEU A 70 -2.79 2.76 1.90
CA LEU A 70 -1.64 3.08 2.74
C LEU A 70 -0.42 3.51 1.90
N ALA A 71 -0.16 2.81 0.78
CA ALA A 71 0.89 3.20 -0.16
C ALA A 71 0.65 4.60 -0.72
N ALA A 72 -0.59 4.94 -1.09
CA ALA A 72 -0.93 6.26 -1.62
C ALA A 72 -0.74 7.36 -0.57
N ALA A 73 -1.20 7.14 0.67
CA ALA A 73 -1.02 8.09 1.76
C ALA A 73 0.47 8.26 2.13
N LEU A 74 1.26 7.18 2.12
CA LEU A 74 2.70 7.23 2.35
C LEU A 74 3.44 7.96 1.22
N ALA A 75 3.07 7.70 -0.03
CA ALA A 75 3.61 8.42 -1.18
C ALA A 75 3.37 9.92 -1.07
N ALA A 76 2.15 10.33 -0.70
CA ALA A 76 1.81 11.74 -0.46
C ALA A 76 2.64 12.38 0.66
N ARG A 77 2.91 11.65 1.76
CA ARG A 77 3.81 12.12 2.84
C ARG A 77 5.26 12.26 2.40
N ARG A 78 5.74 11.34 1.54
CA ARG A 78 7.10 11.34 1.02
C ARG A 78 7.31 12.42 -0.05
N GLY A 79 6.26 12.80 -0.77
CA GLY A 79 6.33 13.80 -1.84
C GLY A 79 7.30 13.36 -2.92
N GLU A 80 8.20 14.26 -3.33
CA GLU A 80 9.24 14.00 -4.34
C GLU A 80 10.22 12.87 -3.95
N ARG A 81 10.27 12.49 -2.66
CA ARG A 81 11.09 11.34 -2.20
C ARG A 81 10.46 9.99 -2.53
N CYS A 82 9.19 9.94 -2.94
CA CYS A 82 8.57 8.71 -3.41
C CYS A 82 8.90 8.50 -4.89
N ARG A 83 9.54 7.37 -5.22
CA ARG A 83 9.92 7.07 -6.60
C ARG A 83 8.71 6.88 -7.51
N GLY A 84 7.62 6.35 -6.96
CA GLY A 84 6.34 6.23 -7.63
C GLY A 84 5.38 5.30 -6.89
N LEU A 85 4.13 5.27 -7.37
CA LEU A 85 3.00 4.60 -6.74
C LEU A 85 2.23 3.76 -7.77
N ILE A 86 1.90 2.52 -7.42
CA ILE A 86 1.02 1.63 -8.20
C ILE A 86 -0.08 1.09 -7.28
N THR A 87 -1.35 1.38 -7.60
CA THR A 87 -2.48 0.86 -6.82
C THR A 87 -3.19 -0.26 -7.57
N LEU A 88 -3.43 -1.38 -6.90
CA LEU A 88 -4.17 -2.53 -7.42
C LEU A 88 -5.50 -2.65 -6.70
N VAL A 89 -6.62 -2.57 -7.42
CA VAL A 89 -7.98 -2.74 -6.85
C VAL A 89 -8.15 -1.96 -5.54
N SER A 90 -7.79 -0.68 -5.57
CA SER A 90 -7.77 0.23 -4.42
C SER A 90 -8.39 1.57 -4.83
N ASN A 91 -8.82 2.35 -3.85
CA ASN A 91 -9.47 3.65 -4.05
C ASN A 91 -8.94 4.67 -3.04
N ALA A 92 -9.12 5.97 -3.31
CA ALA A 92 -8.71 7.02 -2.36
C ALA A 92 -9.65 7.13 -1.15
N CYS A 93 -10.89 6.66 -1.29
CA CYS A 93 -11.93 6.70 -0.28
C CYS A 93 -12.68 5.37 -0.32
N PHE A 94 -12.61 4.59 0.76
CA PHE A 94 -13.17 3.23 0.78
C PHE A 94 -14.68 3.22 0.93
N VAL A 95 -15.19 4.07 1.83
CA VAL A 95 -16.62 4.20 2.15
C VAL A 95 -17.17 5.44 1.46
N ALA A 96 -18.34 5.31 0.86
CA ALA A 96 -19.00 6.40 0.16
C ALA A 96 -19.26 7.62 1.06
N SER A 97 -19.04 8.80 0.50
CA SER A 97 -19.36 10.09 1.10
C SER A 97 -19.97 11.01 0.04
N ALA A 98 -20.45 12.18 0.44
CA ALA A 98 -20.95 13.18 -0.52
C ALA A 98 -19.88 13.59 -1.56
N ALA A 99 -18.60 13.61 -1.15
CA ALA A 99 -17.48 13.94 -2.04
C ALA A 99 -17.01 12.74 -2.89
N TRP A 100 -17.40 11.52 -2.54
CA TRP A 100 -17.00 10.30 -3.24
C TRP A 100 -18.14 9.27 -3.25
N PRO A 101 -19.18 9.48 -4.08
CA PRO A 101 -20.41 8.69 -4.01
C PRO A 101 -20.28 7.27 -4.60
N THR A 102 -19.24 7.00 -5.39
CA THR A 102 -19.03 5.71 -6.07
C THR A 102 -18.20 4.70 -5.27
N ALA A 103 -17.85 5.01 -4.01
CA ALA A 103 -17.17 4.08 -3.11
C ALA A 103 -18.15 3.06 -2.49
N MET A 104 -17.67 2.17 -1.62
CA MET A 104 -18.53 1.16 -1.01
C MET A 104 -19.62 1.82 -0.16
N PRO A 105 -20.90 1.42 -0.31
CA PRO A 105 -21.97 1.92 0.55
C PRO A 105 -21.68 1.64 2.02
N ALA A 106 -21.95 2.62 2.89
CA ALA A 106 -21.70 2.52 4.33
C ALA A 106 -22.47 1.37 5.00
N GLN A 107 -23.59 0.93 4.41
CA GLN A 107 -24.39 -0.19 4.91
C GLN A 107 -23.76 -1.56 4.67
N THR A 108 -22.78 -1.64 3.77
CA THR A 108 -22.16 -2.88 3.30
C THR A 108 -20.66 -2.96 3.57
N TYR A 109 -20.13 -2.00 4.33
CA TYR A 109 -18.74 -1.98 4.81
C TYR A 109 -18.64 -2.55 6.22
#